data_AF-A0A293MLE6-F1
#
_entry.id   AF-A0A293MLE6-F1
#
_cell.length_a   1.000
_cell.length_b   1.000
_cell.length_c   1.000
_cell.angle_alpha   90.00
_cell.angle_beta   90.00
_cell.angle_gamma   90.00
#
_symmetry.space_group_name_H-M   'P 1'
#
loop_
_entity.id
_entity.type
_entity.pdbx_description
1 polymer ?
#
loop_
_entity_poly.entity_id
_entity_poly.type
_entity_poly.pdbx_seq_one_letter_code
_entity_poly.pdbx_strand_id
1 'polypeptide(L)'
;MYRYRGSSITKSSLSVDSQTPLHVRAGTVLPMQKDAMNTKDMGSSNQTPLHVRAGTVEASGDLYWDTKDMGSSNFLSHRVQRDER
;
A
#
# COMPACT_ATOMS: atom_id res chain seq x y z
N MET A 1 6.44 -19.85 -31.02
CA MET A 1 6.26 -18.38 -31.06
C MET A 1 4.99 -18.07 -30.28
N TYR A 2 5.09 -17.55 -29.05
CA TYR A 2 3.91 -17.25 -28.22
C TYR A 2 3.83 -15.74 -27.99
N ARG A 3 2.74 -15.13 -28.46
CA ARG A 3 2.38 -13.74 -28.16
C ARG A 3 1.37 -13.75 -27.01
N TYR A 4 1.76 -13.26 -25.85
CA TYR A 4 0.84 -12.95 -24.75
C TYR A 4 0.34 -11.52 -24.95
N ARG A 5 -0.98 -11.34 -25.06
CA ARG A 5 -1.59 -10.00 -25.09
C ARG A 5 -1.58 -9.43 -23.66
N GLY A 6 -0.95 -8.27 -23.48
CA GLY A 6 -1.25 -7.35 -22.38
C GLY A 6 -0.57 -7.63 -21.03
N SER A 7 0.76 -7.59 -20.98
CA SER A 7 1.61 -7.22 -19.83
C SER A 7 3.06 -7.26 -20.30
N SER A 8 3.79 -6.15 -20.28
CA SER A 8 5.23 -6.16 -20.59
C SER A 8 5.99 -6.52 -19.32
N ILE A 9 6.69 -7.66 -19.32
CA ILE A 9 7.60 -8.00 -18.23
C ILE A 9 8.83 -7.10 -18.39
N THR A 10 9.01 -6.17 -17.45
CA THR A 10 10.22 -5.35 -17.38
C THR A 10 11.18 -6.02 -16.41
N LYS A 11 12.34 -6.47 -16.90
CA LYS A 11 13.40 -7.02 -16.06
C LYS A 11 14.24 -5.88 -15.51
N SER A 12 14.22 -5.69 -14.20
CA SER A 12 15.16 -4.81 -13.50
C SER A 12 16.50 -5.54 -13.34
N SER A 13 17.58 -4.93 -13.83
CA SER A 13 18.95 -5.36 -13.53
C SER A 13 19.35 -4.83 -12.15
N LEU A 14 19.52 -5.73 -11.18
CA LEU A 14 19.84 -5.37 -9.79
C LEU A 14 21.22 -5.93 -9.43
N SER A 15 22.02 -5.14 -8.71
CA SER A 15 23.23 -5.61 -8.04
C SER A 15 22.88 -6.07 -6.62
N VAL A 16 23.77 -6.84 -5.99
CA VAL A 16 23.59 -7.28 -4.59
C VAL A 16 23.42 -6.09 -3.64
N ASP A 17 24.11 -4.98 -3.92
CA ASP A 17 24.06 -3.76 -3.11
C ASP A 17 22.88 -2.84 -3.47
N SER A 18 22.11 -3.18 -4.51
CA SER A 18 20.97 -2.36 -4.93
C SER A 18 19.74 -2.60 -4.06
N GLN A 19 18.96 -1.55 -3.83
CA GLN A 19 17.66 -1.67 -3.17
C GLN A 19 16.72 -2.57 -3.99
N THR A 20 15.98 -3.43 -3.30
CA THR A 20 14.97 -4.29 -3.94
C THR A 20 13.79 -3.44 -4.40
N PRO A 21 13.44 -3.45 -5.70
CA PRO A 21 12.32 -2.67 -6.20
C PRO A 21 11.00 -3.26 -5.71
N LEU A 22 10.18 -2.41 -5.10
CA LEU A 22 8.80 -2.71 -4.73
C LEU A 22 7.88 -1.81 -5.55
N HIS A 23 6.86 -2.40 -6.18
CA HIS A 23 5.91 -1.68 -7.01
C HIS A 23 4.51 -1.78 -6.42
N VAL A 24 3.83 -0.64 -6.32
CA VAL A 24 2.42 -0.55 -5.92
C VAL A 24 1.60 -0.15 -7.14
N ARG A 25 0.47 -0.82 -7.34
CA ARG A 25 -0.45 -0.51 -8.44
C ARG A 25 -1.04 0.88 -8.25
N ALA A 26 -1.18 1.63 -9.34
CA ALA A 26 -1.90 2.89 -9.32
C ALA A 26 -3.38 2.69 -8.92
N GLY A 27 -3.91 3.65 -8.15
CA GLY A 27 -5.28 3.61 -7.64
C GLY A 27 -5.43 2.88 -6.30
N THR A 28 -4.33 2.75 -5.55
CA THR A 28 -4.32 2.06 -4.25
C THR A 28 -3.99 3.02 -3.13
N VAL A 29 -4.70 2.91 -2.02
CA VAL A 29 -4.31 3.50 -0.74
C VAL A 29 -3.83 2.38 0.17
N LEU A 30 -2.62 2.51 0.70
CA LEU A 30 -2.03 1.53 1.61
C LEU A 30 -1.92 2.14 3.01
N PRO A 31 -2.44 1.48 4.05
CA PRO A 31 -2.15 1.89 5.41
C PRO A 31 -0.67 1.61 5.71
N MET A 32 0.07 2.65 6.09
CA MET A 32 1.46 2.53 6.51
C MET A 32 1.56 2.81 8.00
N GLN A 33 2.52 2.17 8.65
CA GLN A 33 2.85 2.38 10.05
C GLN A 33 4.35 2.65 10.17
N LYS A 34 4.75 3.44 11.15
CA LYS A 34 6.15 3.76 11.37
C LYS A 34 6.91 2.50 11.81
N ASP A 35 8.11 2.32 11.27
CA ASP A 35 9.02 1.25 11.67
C ASP A 35 9.34 1.31 13.16
N ALA A 36 9.41 0.15 13.79
CA ALA A 36 9.91 -0.03 15.15
C ALA A 36 10.63 -1.38 15.27
N MET A 37 11.32 -1.59 16.39
CA MET A 37 12.10 -2.81 16.63
C MET A 37 11.23 -4.08 16.68
N ASN A 38 9.95 -3.93 17.03
CA ASN A 38 8.98 -5.03 17.07
C ASN A 38 7.53 -4.50 17.01
N THR A 39 6.57 -5.40 16.84
CA THR A 39 5.14 -5.06 16.70
C THR A 39 4.50 -4.50 17.97
N LYS A 40 5.05 -4.78 19.15
CA LYS A 40 4.57 -4.21 20.42
C LYS A 40 4.90 -2.72 20.49
N ASP A 41 6.12 -2.36 20.10
CA ASP A 41 6.57 -0.96 20.02
C ASP A 41 5.87 -0.20 18.89
N MET A 42 5.54 -0.89 17.78
CA MET A 42 4.70 -0.34 16.72
C MET A 42 3.31 0.05 17.22
N GLY A 43 2.69 -0.72 18.12
CA GLY A 43 1.30 -0.52 18.56
C GLY A 43 0.98 0.85 19.17
N SER A 44 1.97 1.67 19.47
CA SER A 44 1.82 3.04 19.98
C SER A 44 1.88 4.13 18.89
N SER A 45 2.13 3.77 17.63
CA SER A 45 2.28 4.73 16.52
C SER A 45 0.98 4.90 15.72
N ASN A 46 0.64 6.14 15.38
CA ASN A 46 -0.46 6.43 14.44
C ASN A 46 -0.20 5.78 13.08
N GLN A 47 -1.25 5.25 12.46
CA GLN A 47 -1.21 4.82 11.06
C GLN A 47 -1.34 6.03 10.13
N THR A 48 -0.57 6.03 9.05
CA THR A 48 -0.57 7.07 8.03
C THR A 48 -0.90 6.46 6.67
N PRO A 49 -1.90 6.95 5.93
CA PRO A 49 -2.19 6.43 4.60
C PRO A 49 -1.11 6.83 3.59
N LEU A 50 -0.64 5.88 2.80
CA LEU A 50 0.13 6.11 1.58
C LEU A 50 -0.82 6.07 0.38
N HIS A 51 -0.96 7.20 -0.31
CA HIS A 51 -1.78 7.30 -1.51
C HIS A 51 -0.93 7.07 -2.76
N VAL A 52 -1.17 5.98 -3.50
CA VAL A 52 -0.48 5.68 -4.76
C VAL A 52 -1.40 5.95 -5.95
N ARG A 53 -1.18 7.08 -6.61
CA ARG A 53 -1.98 7.55 -7.75
C ARG A 53 -1.13 7.64 -9.02
N ALA A 54 -1.71 7.27 -10.16
CA ALA A 54 -1.17 7.58 -11.47
C ALA A 54 -2.24 8.28 -12.32
N GLY A 55 -1.93 9.50 -12.79
CA GLY A 55 -2.85 10.29 -13.59
C GLY A 55 -4.18 10.57 -12.88
N THR A 56 -5.29 10.32 -13.58
CA THR A 56 -6.64 10.64 -13.10
C THR A 56 -7.27 9.55 -12.24
N VAL A 57 -6.63 8.38 -12.11
CA VAL A 57 -7.21 7.20 -11.44
C VAL A 57 -7.53 7.53 -9.98
N GLU A 58 -8.77 7.24 -9.54
CA GLU A 58 -9.13 7.30 -8.11
C GLU A 58 -8.32 6.28 -7.32
N ALA A 59 -8.01 6.60 -6.07
CA ALA A 59 -7.32 5.66 -5.19
C ALA A 59 -8.24 5.25 -4.03
N SER A 60 -8.29 3.96 -3.74
CA SER A 60 -8.98 3.44 -2.56
C SER A 60 -8.19 2.34 -1.87
N GLY A 61 -8.51 2.13 -0.60
CA GLY A 61 -7.95 1.05 0.20
C GLY A 61 -8.68 0.91 1.52
N ASP A 62 -8.58 -0.27 2.10
CA ASP A 62 -9.25 -0.65 3.33
C ASP A 62 -8.21 -1.01 4.40
N LEU A 63 -8.52 -0.68 5.65
CA LEU A 63 -7.72 -0.99 6.81
C LEU A 63 -8.59 -1.69 7.85
N TYR A 64 -8.14 -2.86 8.27
CA TYR A 64 -8.70 -3.64 9.36
C TYR A 64 -7.67 -3.71 10.49
N TRP A 65 -8.09 -3.42 11.71
CA TRP A 65 -7.21 -3.57 12.87
C TRP A 65 -7.99 -4.02 14.11
N ASP A 66 -7.29 -4.76 14.95
CA ASP A 66 -7.84 -5.32 16.18
C ASP A 66 -6.95 -4.93 17.36
N THR A 67 -7.60 -4.65 18.48
CA THR A 67 -6.96 -4.57 19.78
C THR A 67 -7.13 -5.96 20.37
N LYS A 68 -6.07 -6.78 20.34
CA LYS A 68 -5.91 -8.19 20.79
C LYS A 68 -6.84 -8.75 21.90
N ASP A 69 -7.54 -7.91 22.64
CA ASP A 69 -8.68 -8.19 23.50
C ASP A 69 -9.91 -8.57 22.66
N MET A 70 -10.34 -9.82 22.80
CA MET A 70 -11.47 -10.38 22.04
C MET A 70 -12.74 -9.55 22.25
N GLY A 71 -13.17 -8.78 21.25
CA GLY A 71 -14.49 -8.14 21.29
C GLY A 71 -14.78 -7.05 20.27
N SER A 72 -13.76 -6.39 19.70
CA SER A 72 -13.98 -5.25 18.79
C SER A 72 -12.99 -5.22 17.63
N SER A 73 -13.48 -5.51 16.43
CA SER A 73 -12.74 -5.28 15.18
C SER A 73 -13.04 -3.86 14.67
N ASN A 74 -12.00 -3.14 14.27
CA ASN A 74 -12.12 -1.82 13.67
C ASN A 74 -11.93 -1.92 12.16
N PHE A 75 -12.72 -1.13 11.43
CA PHE A 75 -12.68 -1.04 9.97
C PHE A 75 -12.67 0.42 9.52
N LEU A 76 -11.74 0.75 8.62
CA LEU A 76 -11.69 2.04 7.94
C LEU A 76 -11.55 1.80 6.44
N SER A 77 -12.50 2.32 5.67
CA SER A 77 -12.36 2.43 4.23
C SER A 77 -11.94 3.86 3.87
N HIS A 78 -10.93 3.99 3.01
CA HIS A 78 -10.44 5.28 2.54
C HIS A 78 -10.52 5.35 1.02
N ARG A 79 -11.14 6.43 0.52
CA ARG A 79 -11.22 6.74 -0.91
C ARG A 79 -10.79 8.18 -1.14
N VAL A 80 -9.91 8.36 -2.12
CA VAL A 80 -9.47 9.66 -2.61
C VAL A 80 -10.07 9.87 -3.99
N GLN A 81 -11.06 10.76 -4.05
CA GLN A 81 -11.68 11.21 -5.29
C GLN A 81 -10.88 12.36 -5.91
N ARG A 82 -11.23 12.72 -7.14
CA ARG A 82 -10.71 13.94 -7.79
C ARG A 82 -11.31 15.16 -7.11
N ASP A 83 -10.50 16.17 -6.80
CA ASP A 83 -11.01 17.53 -6.61
C ASP A 83 -11.38 18.08 -8.00
N GLU A 84 -12.68 18.26 -8.23
CA GLU A 84 -13.18 19.01 -9.37
C GLU A 84 -12.90 20.49 -9.11
N ARG A 85 -11.83 21.00 -9.72
CA ARG A 85 -11.62 22.44 -9.96
C ARG A 85 -11.57 22.68 -11.46
#